data_AF-A0A960IL61-F1
#
_entry.id   AF-A0A960IL61-F1
#
_cell.length_a   1.000
_cell.length_b   1.000
_cell.length_c   1.000
_cell.angle_alpha   90.00
_cell.angle_beta   90.00
_cell.angle_gamma   90.00
#
_symmetry.space_group_name_H-M   'P 1'
#
loop_
_entity.id
_entity.type
_entity.pdbx_description
1 polymer ?
#
loop_
_entity_poly.entity_id
_entity_poly.type
_entity_poly.pdbx_seq_one_letter_code
_entity_poly.pdbx_strand_id
1 'polypeptide(L)'
;MRWRSSPLARRALVGGVALLLAACWDAPVRETLEVEILADGSASAELRVELDRPGEYGDDDGAAMRRRLERKARDLDTGSDSWIDRFDVEGCPRQGGAWRRDEGDLVEFRRSMRCETPELAFRVLDPAPVAVDVERERERAELVLQPLGGGPAGRRDRDRAEAEIDRWAGEVASYLNAAYALSARAARRPDLARDLWAEAMDAPSERPRDLSDADRALAAAVREGVDRTFGILRPRPGATETVDELVRNVFDPLPARLVVRLPADATANEGFEELGGSRYAVPQRSLYATWREVAGLWLAPDLLVEHVELGRAGRHDEISPAPFAAGDPRRAERAPGADEIAATLRALLERREPLRLAWRAPEPGKGGDDASVP
;
A
#
# COMPACT_ATOMS: atom_id res chain seq x y z
N MET A 1 11.58 0.70 54.39
CA MET A 1 11.87 -0.19 53.24
C MET A 1 11.58 0.56 51.96
N ARG A 2 12.62 0.96 51.21
CA ARG A 2 12.48 1.68 49.93
C ARG A 2 12.61 0.67 48.80
N TRP A 3 11.54 0.46 48.03
CA TRP A 3 11.58 -0.33 46.81
C TRP A 3 12.39 0.42 45.75
N ARG A 4 13.54 -0.14 45.36
CA ARG A 4 14.32 0.30 44.21
C ARG A 4 13.67 -0.32 42.97
N SER A 5 12.96 0.48 42.18
CA SER A 5 12.49 0.07 40.86
C SER A 5 13.67 0.02 39.90
N SER A 6 14.00 -1.17 39.42
CA SER A 6 15.07 -1.44 38.45
C SER A 6 14.70 -0.96 37.04
N PRO A 7 15.59 -0.26 36.31
CA PRO A 7 15.33 0.30 34.97
C PRO A 7 15.11 -0.75 33.86
N LEU A 8 15.32 -2.03 34.16
CA LEU A 8 15.09 -3.14 33.22
C LEU A 8 13.60 -3.46 33.03
N ALA A 9 12.72 -3.12 33.97
CA ALA A 9 11.28 -3.40 33.86
C ALA A 9 10.56 -2.45 32.87
N ARG A 10 11.14 -1.30 32.52
CA ARG A 10 10.56 -0.37 31.55
C ARG A 10 10.80 -0.75 30.09
N ARG A 11 11.79 -1.60 29.78
CA ARG A 11 12.10 -2.00 28.40
C ARG A 11 11.29 -3.22 27.92
N ALA A 12 10.75 -4.02 28.83
CA ALA A 12 9.94 -5.19 28.46
C ALA A 12 8.49 -4.84 28.08
N LEU A 13 7.98 -3.66 28.44
CA LEU A 13 6.61 -3.24 28.10
C LEU A 13 6.49 -2.55 26.72
N VAL A 14 7.60 -2.13 26.13
CA VAL A 14 7.61 -1.43 24.82
C VAL A 14 7.58 -2.42 23.65
N GLY A 15 8.08 -3.65 23.82
CA GLY A 15 8.11 -4.66 22.76
C GLY A 15 6.75 -5.30 22.43
N GLY A 16 5.77 -5.25 23.34
CA GLY A 16 4.43 -5.83 23.10
C GLY A 16 3.48 -4.91 22.35
N VAL A 17 3.69 -3.59 22.40
CA VAL A 17 2.85 -2.60 21.72
C VAL A 17 3.25 -2.45 20.24
N ALA A 18 4.51 -2.69 19.89
CA ALA A 18 5.00 -2.56 18.52
C ALA A 18 4.36 -3.57 17.53
N LEU A 19 4.01 -4.79 17.98
CA LEU A 19 3.35 -5.79 17.13
C LEU A 19 1.86 -5.51 16.89
N LEU A 20 1.20 -4.74 17.77
CA LEU A 20 -0.18 -4.29 17.56
C LEU A 20 -0.27 -3.06 16.65
N LEU A 21 0.83 -2.30 16.52
CA LEU A 21 0.86 -1.11 15.66
C LEU A 21 1.18 -1.42 14.19
N ALA A 22 1.74 -2.59 13.87
CA ALA A 22 2.01 -2.98 12.49
C ALA A 22 0.72 -3.20 11.67
N ALA A 23 -0.39 -3.58 12.30
CA ALA A 23 -1.69 -3.73 11.64
C ALA A 23 -2.30 -2.38 11.20
N CYS A 24 -1.83 -1.24 11.73
CA CYS A 24 -2.42 0.07 11.45
C CYS A 24 -2.04 0.70 10.09
N TRP A 25 -1.16 0.07 9.30
CA TRP A 25 -0.54 0.71 8.12
C TRP A 25 -1.03 0.17 6.77
N ASP A 26 -1.81 -0.90 6.83
CA ASP A 26 -2.39 -1.57 5.69
C ASP A 26 -3.91 -1.46 5.73
N ALA A 27 -4.55 -1.71 4.58
CA ALA A 27 -6.00 -1.83 4.53
C ALA A 27 -6.47 -3.04 5.38
N PRO A 28 -7.61 -2.95 6.07
CA PRO A 28 -8.15 -4.05 6.87
C PRO A 28 -8.45 -5.32 6.08
N VAL A 29 -8.66 -5.17 4.77
CA VAL A 29 -8.78 -6.26 3.81
C VAL A 29 -7.72 -6.06 2.73
N ARG A 30 -6.78 -6.99 2.66
CA ARG A 30 -5.71 -7.02 1.66
C ARG A 30 -5.94 -8.17 0.71
N GLU A 31 -6.06 -7.86 -0.58
CA GLU A 31 -6.24 -8.85 -1.64
C GLU A 31 -5.06 -8.74 -2.60
N THR A 32 -4.32 -9.84 -2.75
CA THR A 32 -3.19 -9.95 -3.68
C THR A 32 -3.43 -11.13 -4.59
N LEU A 33 -3.37 -10.89 -5.90
CA LEU A 33 -3.40 -11.92 -6.92
C LEU A 33 -1.99 -12.05 -7.51
N GLU A 34 -1.34 -13.18 -7.30
CA GLU A 34 -0.08 -13.51 -7.94
C GLU A 34 -0.34 -14.42 -9.15
N VAL A 35 0.09 -14.00 -10.34
CA VAL A 35 0.10 -14.82 -11.55
C VAL A 35 1.54 -15.18 -11.88
N GLU A 36 1.87 -16.47 -11.76
CA GLU A 36 3.19 -17.01 -12.09
C GLU A 36 3.15 -17.67 -13.48
N ILE A 37 3.97 -17.15 -14.39
CA ILE A 37 4.22 -17.74 -15.71
C ILE A 37 5.37 -18.72 -15.58
N LEU A 38 5.12 -19.98 -15.95
CA LEU A 38 6.06 -21.07 -15.77
C LEU A 38 6.90 -21.29 -17.03
N ALA A 39 8.08 -21.91 -16.85
CA ALA A 39 9.01 -22.16 -17.95
C ALA A 39 8.46 -23.16 -18.99
N ASP A 40 7.48 -23.99 -18.64
CA ASP A 40 6.81 -24.90 -19.57
C ASP A 40 5.75 -24.20 -20.44
N GLY A 41 5.53 -22.90 -20.24
CA GLY A 41 4.50 -22.11 -20.94
C GLY A 41 3.11 -22.19 -20.29
N SER A 42 2.96 -22.96 -19.22
CA SER A 42 1.76 -22.93 -18.38
C SER A 42 1.80 -21.75 -17.39
N ALA A 43 0.72 -21.54 -16.65
CA ALA A 43 0.69 -20.52 -15.61
C ALA A 43 -0.11 -20.97 -14.39
N SER A 44 0.18 -20.37 -13.24
CA SER A 44 -0.66 -20.49 -12.04
C SER A 44 -1.10 -19.12 -11.57
N ALA A 45 -2.30 -19.07 -11.01
CA ALA A 45 -2.82 -17.91 -10.30
C ALA A 45 -3.04 -18.28 -8.84
N GLU A 46 -2.59 -17.46 -7.91
CA GLU A 46 -2.86 -17.57 -6.48
C GLU A 46 -3.45 -16.24 -5.97
N LEU A 47 -4.69 -16.28 -5.52
CA LEU A 47 -5.29 -15.21 -4.73
C LEU A 47 -4.97 -15.46 -3.26
N ARG A 48 -4.45 -14.44 -2.59
CA ARG A 48 -4.31 -14.34 -1.15
C ARG A 48 -5.17 -13.20 -0.63
N VAL A 49 -6.09 -13.51 0.28
CA VAL A 49 -6.89 -12.52 1.02
C VAL A 49 -6.43 -12.55 2.47
N GLU A 50 -5.95 -11.42 2.97
CA GLU A 50 -5.57 -11.23 4.37
C GLU A 50 -6.57 -10.29 5.04
N LEU A 51 -7.03 -10.68 6.23
CA LEU A 51 -8.01 -9.95 7.02
C LEU A 51 -7.38 -9.58 8.36
N ASP A 52 -7.58 -8.33 8.78
CA ASP A 52 -7.34 -7.95 10.17
C ASP A 52 -8.30 -8.69 11.10
N ARG A 53 -7.93 -8.82 12.38
CA ARG A 53 -8.81 -9.50 13.34
C ARG A 53 -10.01 -8.63 13.67
N PRO A 54 -11.26 -9.15 13.61
CA PRO A 54 -12.45 -8.42 14.05
C PRO A 54 -12.33 -7.81 15.45
N GLY A 55 -11.64 -8.50 16.38
CA GLY A 55 -11.39 -8.04 17.75
C GLY A 55 -10.50 -6.80 17.90
N GLU A 56 -9.75 -6.42 16.85
CA GLU A 56 -8.94 -5.19 16.84
C GLU A 56 -9.82 -3.93 16.67
N TYR A 57 -11.10 -4.10 16.32
CA TYR A 57 -12.06 -3.05 16.11
C TYR A 57 -13.08 -3.01 17.26
N GLY A 58 -13.04 -1.93 18.05
CA GLY A 58 -13.89 -1.75 19.23
C GLY A 58 -15.39 -1.71 18.93
N ASP A 59 -16.21 -1.96 19.96
CA ASP A 59 -17.67 -2.07 19.88
C ASP A 59 -18.42 -0.80 19.46
N ASP A 60 -17.82 0.38 19.67
CA ASP A 60 -18.44 1.66 19.35
C ASP A 60 -18.02 2.11 17.94
N ASP A 61 -16.85 2.73 17.82
CA ASP A 61 -16.40 3.35 16.57
C ASP A 61 -16.02 2.33 15.47
N GLY A 62 -15.59 1.13 15.86
CA GLY A 62 -15.10 0.08 14.96
C GLY A 62 -16.17 -0.94 14.51
N ALA A 63 -17.40 -0.84 15.02
CA ALA A 63 -18.42 -1.87 14.83
C ALA A 63 -18.78 -2.12 13.36
N ALA A 64 -18.77 -1.07 12.53
CA ALA A 64 -19.04 -1.19 11.11
C ALA A 64 -17.95 -1.97 10.37
N MET A 65 -16.68 -1.66 10.65
CA MET A 65 -15.54 -2.39 10.10
C MET A 65 -15.54 -3.85 10.57
N ARG A 66 -15.74 -4.08 11.88
CA ARG A 66 -15.84 -5.44 12.43
C ARG A 66 -16.88 -6.29 11.69
N ARG A 67 -18.10 -5.76 11.51
CA ARG A 67 -19.16 -6.46 10.77
C ARG A 67 -18.81 -6.71 9.30
N ARG A 68 -18.03 -5.84 8.67
CA ARG A 68 -17.52 -6.07 7.31
C ARG A 68 -16.53 -7.24 7.30
N LEU A 69 -15.56 -7.26 8.21
CA LEU A 69 -14.56 -8.33 8.31
C LEU A 69 -15.21 -9.68 8.59
N GLU A 70 -16.13 -9.75 9.55
CA GLU A 70 -16.90 -10.97 9.85
C GLU A 70 -17.72 -11.46 8.65
N ARG A 71 -18.31 -10.53 7.89
CA ARG A 71 -19.05 -10.87 6.66
C ARG A 71 -18.12 -11.41 5.59
N LYS A 72 -17.01 -10.73 5.31
CA LYS A 72 -16.00 -11.14 4.34
C LYS A 72 -15.44 -12.53 4.70
N ALA A 73 -15.11 -12.75 5.97
CA ALA A 73 -14.66 -14.05 6.47
C ALA A 73 -15.71 -15.15 6.23
N ARG A 74 -16.98 -14.88 6.58
CA ARG A 74 -18.09 -15.80 6.32
C ARG A 74 -18.25 -16.10 4.83
N ASP A 75 -18.21 -15.09 3.98
CA ASP A 75 -18.39 -15.25 2.53
C ASP A 75 -17.27 -16.11 1.92
N LEU A 76 -16.03 -15.93 2.38
CA LEU A 76 -14.88 -16.77 2.00
C LEU A 76 -15.01 -18.21 2.52
N ASP A 77 -15.51 -18.39 3.74
CA ASP A 77 -15.75 -19.72 4.34
C ASP A 77 -16.87 -20.48 3.64
N THR A 78 -17.96 -19.80 3.28
CA THR A 78 -19.14 -20.42 2.66
C THR A 78 -19.04 -20.56 1.15
N GLY A 79 -17.99 -20.03 0.53
CA GLY A 79 -17.84 -20.08 -0.92
C GLY A 79 -18.62 -19.01 -1.69
N SER A 80 -19.17 -18.00 -1.00
CA SER A 80 -20.03 -16.98 -1.62
C SER A 80 -19.30 -15.67 -1.94
N ASP A 81 -18.00 -15.59 -1.63
CA ASP A 81 -17.18 -14.45 -2.06
C ASP A 81 -16.99 -14.47 -3.59
N SER A 82 -17.15 -13.30 -4.22
CA SER A 82 -17.04 -13.15 -5.68
C SER A 82 -15.69 -13.58 -6.27
N TRP A 83 -14.63 -13.62 -5.46
CA TRP A 83 -13.34 -14.14 -5.91
C TRP A 83 -13.36 -15.64 -6.19
N ILE A 84 -14.20 -16.40 -5.48
CA ILE A 84 -14.23 -17.85 -5.59
C ILE A 84 -14.78 -18.26 -6.97
N ASP A 85 -15.83 -17.58 -7.42
CA ASP A 85 -16.42 -17.77 -8.76
C ASP A 85 -15.42 -17.46 -9.88
N ARG A 86 -14.54 -16.45 -9.70
CA ARG A 86 -13.54 -16.06 -10.71
C ARG A 86 -12.47 -17.11 -10.97
N PHE A 87 -12.25 -18.04 -10.04
CA PHE A 87 -11.30 -19.15 -10.20
C PHE A 87 -11.91 -20.36 -10.91
N ASP A 88 -13.19 -20.33 -11.26
CA ASP A 88 -13.84 -21.36 -12.08
C ASP A 88 -13.61 -21.11 -13.57
N VAL A 89 -12.33 -21.22 -13.99
CA VAL A 89 -11.88 -20.99 -15.36
C VAL A 89 -11.71 -22.31 -16.09
N GLU A 90 -12.43 -22.49 -17.21
CA GLU A 90 -12.25 -23.63 -18.10
C GLU A 90 -10.81 -23.68 -18.66
N GLY A 91 -10.19 -24.88 -18.65
CA GLY A 91 -8.78 -25.05 -19.03
C GLY A 91 -7.78 -24.87 -17.86
N CYS A 92 -8.27 -24.77 -16.62
CA CYS A 92 -7.46 -24.75 -15.41
C CYS A 92 -7.74 -25.97 -14.52
N PRO A 93 -7.18 -27.16 -14.85
CA PRO A 93 -7.63 -28.44 -14.28
C PRO A 93 -7.24 -28.66 -12.81
N ARG A 94 -6.27 -27.90 -12.29
CA ARG A 94 -5.84 -28.01 -10.90
C ARG A 94 -6.27 -26.75 -10.17
N GLN A 95 -7.16 -26.92 -9.20
CA GLN A 95 -7.57 -25.86 -8.29
C GLN A 95 -7.32 -26.30 -6.85
N GLY A 96 -7.06 -25.34 -5.98
CA GLY A 96 -6.76 -25.56 -4.57
C GLY A 96 -7.18 -24.37 -3.72
N GLY A 97 -7.20 -24.59 -2.41
CA GLY A 97 -7.46 -23.52 -1.46
C GLY A 97 -6.98 -23.89 -0.07
N ALA A 98 -6.69 -22.86 0.72
CA ALA A 98 -6.26 -23.01 2.10
C ALA A 98 -6.81 -21.86 2.94
N TRP A 99 -7.01 -22.12 4.23
CA TRP A 99 -7.44 -21.15 5.21
C TRP A 99 -6.47 -21.18 6.38
N ARG A 100 -6.16 -20.01 6.92
CA ARG A 100 -5.42 -19.86 8.17
C ARG A 100 -6.27 -19.05 9.12
N ARG A 101 -6.45 -19.61 10.32
CA ARG A 101 -7.14 -18.96 11.43
C ARG A 101 -6.16 -18.62 12.52
N ASP A 102 -6.46 -17.57 13.25
CA ASP A 102 -5.78 -17.20 14.47
C ASP A 102 -6.80 -16.86 15.54
N GLU A 103 -6.69 -17.50 16.70
CA GLU A 103 -7.67 -17.40 17.80
C GLU A 103 -9.15 -17.65 17.38
N GLY A 104 -9.36 -18.38 16.28
CA GLY A 104 -10.67 -18.69 15.72
C GLY A 104 -11.10 -17.79 14.56
N ASP A 105 -10.52 -16.60 14.44
CA ASP A 105 -10.80 -15.65 13.36
C ASP A 105 -10.08 -16.05 12.07
N LEU A 106 -10.73 -15.90 10.92
CA LEU A 106 -10.09 -16.08 9.62
C LEU A 106 -9.16 -14.88 9.36
N VAL A 107 -7.87 -15.13 9.30
CA VAL A 107 -6.84 -14.10 9.07
C VAL A 107 -6.24 -14.19 7.68
N GLU A 108 -6.33 -15.35 7.03
CA GLU A 108 -5.87 -15.52 5.65
C GLU A 108 -6.65 -16.61 4.92
N PHE A 109 -7.01 -16.32 3.69
CA PHE A 109 -7.61 -17.24 2.72
C PHE A 109 -6.73 -17.28 1.47
N ARG A 110 -6.54 -18.47 0.92
CA ARG A 110 -5.86 -18.67 -0.37
C ARG A 110 -6.74 -19.46 -1.32
N ARG A 111 -6.75 -19.04 -2.58
CA ARG A 111 -7.31 -19.79 -3.70
C ARG A 111 -6.26 -19.86 -4.79
N SER A 112 -6.02 -21.05 -5.32
CA SER A 112 -5.01 -21.25 -6.36
C SER A 112 -5.58 -22.03 -7.52
N MET A 113 -5.08 -21.78 -8.73
CA MET A 113 -5.32 -22.63 -9.88
C MET A 113 -4.08 -22.73 -10.77
N ARG A 114 -3.99 -23.79 -11.57
CA ARG A 114 -3.01 -23.95 -12.64
C ARG A 114 -3.73 -24.12 -13.96
N CYS A 115 -3.30 -23.35 -14.95
CA CYS A 115 -3.88 -23.25 -16.28
C CYS A 115 -2.88 -23.68 -17.34
N GLU A 116 -3.40 -24.14 -18.48
CA GLU A 116 -2.59 -24.58 -19.60
C GLU A 116 -1.80 -23.44 -20.25
N THR A 117 -2.31 -22.21 -20.18
CA THR A 117 -1.66 -21.02 -20.75
C THR A 117 -1.77 -19.80 -19.81
N PRO A 118 -0.91 -18.78 -19.97
CA PRO A 118 -0.96 -17.55 -19.18
C PRO A 118 -2.26 -16.76 -19.36
N GLU A 119 -2.80 -16.72 -20.58
CA GLU A 119 -4.04 -15.99 -20.89
C GLU A 119 -5.21 -16.52 -20.07
N LEU A 120 -5.30 -17.85 -19.91
CA LEU A 120 -6.31 -18.48 -19.05
C LEU A 120 -6.12 -18.09 -17.57
N ALA A 121 -4.87 -18.01 -17.09
CA ALA A 121 -4.61 -17.61 -15.71
C ALA A 121 -5.05 -16.16 -15.43
N PHE A 122 -4.91 -15.26 -16.40
CA PHE A 122 -5.35 -13.87 -16.27
C PHE A 122 -6.87 -13.67 -16.37
N ARG A 123 -7.66 -14.66 -16.83
CA ARG A 123 -9.13 -14.57 -16.86
C ARG A 123 -9.78 -14.39 -15.49
N VAL A 124 -9.08 -14.69 -14.40
CA VAL A 124 -9.56 -14.39 -13.03
C VAL A 124 -9.78 -12.90 -12.80
N LEU A 125 -9.19 -12.03 -13.62
CA LEU A 125 -9.41 -10.60 -13.55
C LEU A 125 -10.81 -10.23 -14.06
N ASP A 126 -11.43 -11.01 -14.94
CA ASP A 126 -12.77 -10.74 -15.46
C ASP A 126 -13.80 -10.65 -14.31
N PRO A 127 -14.74 -9.69 -14.34
CA PRO A 127 -15.00 -8.70 -15.41
C PRO A 127 -14.33 -7.34 -15.17
N ALA A 128 -13.12 -7.30 -14.61
CA ALA A 128 -12.42 -6.06 -14.33
C ALA A 128 -12.21 -5.23 -15.62
N PRO A 129 -12.25 -3.88 -15.56
CA PRO A 129 -12.06 -3.00 -16.71
C PRO A 129 -10.57 -2.87 -17.10
N VAL A 130 -9.93 -4.01 -17.35
CA VAL A 130 -8.56 -4.14 -17.84
C VAL A 130 -8.55 -5.14 -19.00
N ALA A 131 -7.95 -4.77 -20.12
CA ALA A 131 -7.63 -5.73 -21.15
C ALA A 131 -6.26 -6.35 -20.86
N VAL A 132 -6.17 -7.67 -20.93
CA VAL A 132 -4.94 -8.42 -20.76
C VAL A 132 -4.62 -9.13 -22.05
N ASP A 133 -3.39 -8.94 -22.51
CA ASP A 133 -2.88 -9.58 -23.71
C ASP A 133 -1.51 -10.20 -23.42
N VAL A 134 -1.31 -11.43 -23.85
CA VAL A 134 -0.03 -12.13 -23.73
C VAL A 134 0.36 -12.61 -25.12
N GLU A 135 1.36 -11.95 -25.70
CA GLU A 135 1.88 -12.29 -27.01
C GLU A 135 3.17 -13.09 -26.86
N ARG A 136 3.31 -14.18 -27.64
CA ARG A 136 4.54 -14.98 -27.69
C ARG A 136 5.05 -15.08 -29.11
N GLU A 137 6.24 -14.55 -29.34
CA GLU A 137 6.93 -14.57 -30.63
C GLU A 137 8.32 -15.21 -30.49
N ARG A 138 8.50 -16.42 -31.04
CA ARG A 138 9.77 -17.18 -31.02
C ARG A 138 10.38 -17.28 -29.60
N GLU A 139 11.35 -16.42 -29.30
CA GLU A 139 12.13 -16.37 -28.05
C GLU A 139 11.72 -15.21 -27.13
N ARG A 140 10.70 -14.44 -27.51
CA ARG A 140 10.18 -13.31 -26.73
C ARG A 140 8.72 -13.58 -26.37
N ALA A 141 8.35 -13.23 -25.15
CA ALA A 141 6.97 -13.08 -24.76
C ALA A 141 6.76 -11.70 -24.13
N GLU A 142 5.56 -11.16 -24.29
CA GLU A 142 5.17 -9.85 -23.78
C GLU A 142 3.78 -9.95 -23.15
N LEU A 143 3.64 -9.40 -21.95
CA LEU A 143 2.38 -9.18 -21.25
C LEU A 143 2.05 -7.69 -21.38
N VAL A 144 0.86 -7.39 -21.87
CA VAL A 144 0.31 -6.04 -21.91
C VAL A 144 -0.95 -5.97 -21.04
N LEU A 145 -0.96 -5.05 -20.09
CA LEU A 145 -2.14 -4.69 -19.31
C LEU A 145 -2.60 -3.30 -19.74
N GLN A 146 -3.80 -3.21 -20.30
CA GLN A 146 -4.40 -1.95 -20.73
C GLN A 146 -5.60 -1.61 -19.84
N PRO A 147 -5.48 -0.66 -18.90
CA PRO A 147 -6.62 -0.10 -18.18
C PRO A 147 -7.65 0.47 -19.17
N LEU A 148 -8.90 0.00 -19.08
CA LEU A 148 -10.02 0.48 -19.91
C LEU A 148 -10.87 1.52 -19.18
N GLY A 149 -10.87 1.48 -17.84
CA GLY A 149 -11.68 2.35 -16.98
C GLY A 149 -11.09 2.53 -15.59
N GLY A 150 -11.86 3.14 -14.69
CA GLY A 150 -11.61 3.06 -13.25
C GLY A 150 -12.24 1.80 -12.65
N GLY A 151 -12.15 1.62 -11.33
CA GLY A 151 -12.67 0.45 -10.64
C GLY A 151 -14.20 0.29 -10.66
N PRO A 152 -14.72 -0.79 -10.05
CA PRO A 152 -16.12 -1.21 -10.17
C PRO A 152 -17.11 -0.33 -9.39
N ALA A 153 -16.63 0.71 -8.69
CA ALA A 153 -17.46 1.59 -7.86
C ALA A 153 -18.60 2.28 -8.64
N GLY A 154 -19.75 2.39 -7.96
CA GLY A 154 -20.94 3.08 -8.47
C GLY A 154 -20.86 4.60 -8.31
N ARG A 155 -21.84 5.32 -8.88
CA ARG A 155 -21.86 6.81 -8.86
C ARG A 155 -21.72 7.42 -7.47
N ARG A 156 -22.41 6.86 -6.46
CA ARG A 156 -22.34 7.37 -5.07
C ARG A 156 -20.95 7.25 -4.47
N ASP A 157 -20.24 6.16 -4.77
CA ASP A 157 -18.87 5.95 -4.29
C ASP A 157 -17.90 6.89 -4.99
N ARG A 158 -18.12 7.16 -6.29
CA ARG A 158 -17.35 8.16 -7.05
C ARG A 158 -17.53 9.56 -6.46
N ASP A 159 -18.77 10.00 -6.25
CA ASP A 159 -19.07 11.31 -5.64
C ASP A 159 -18.43 11.42 -4.24
N ARG A 160 -18.47 10.33 -3.45
CA ARG A 160 -17.83 10.26 -2.13
C ARG A 160 -16.30 10.32 -2.23
N ALA A 161 -15.69 9.56 -3.14
CA ALA A 161 -14.25 9.55 -3.34
C ALA A 161 -13.72 10.92 -3.77
N GLU A 162 -14.44 11.62 -4.64
CA GLU A 162 -14.10 12.99 -5.04
C GLU A 162 -14.09 13.96 -3.85
N ALA A 163 -15.14 13.92 -3.02
CA ALA A 163 -15.20 14.74 -1.81
C ALA A 163 -14.10 14.37 -0.80
N GLU A 164 -13.74 13.08 -0.69
CA GLU A 164 -12.61 12.66 0.15
C GLU A 164 -11.27 13.15 -0.37
N ILE A 165 -11.04 13.14 -1.70
CA ILE A 165 -9.82 13.68 -2.31
C ILE A 165 -9.67 15.17 -1.99
N ASP A 166 -10.73 15.97 -2.16
CA ASP A 166 -10.68 17.41 -1.88
C ASP A 166 -10.41 17.69 -0.40
N ARG A 167 -11.10 16.97 0.50
CA ARG A 167 -10.84 17.11 1.94
C ARG A 167 -9.39 16.78 2.26
N TRP A 168 -8.93 15.63 1.79
CA TRP A 168 -7.59 15.16 2.12
C TRP A 168 -6.51 16.07 1.55
N ALA A 169 -6.70 16.60 0.34
CA ALA A 169 -5.82 17.61 -0.24
C ALA A 169 -5.72 18.87 0.65
N GLY A 170 -6.80 19.26 1.33
CA GLY A 170 -6.77 20.32 2.35
C GLY A 170 -5.93 19.97 3.58
N GLU A 171 -5.98 18.71 4.04
CA GLU A 171 -5.16 18.21 5.14
C GLU A 171 -3.68 18.19 4.75
N VAL A 172 -3.35 17.69 3.56
CA VAL A 172 -2.00 17.69 2.97
C VAL A 172 -1.47 19.11 2.83
N ALA A 173 -2.28 20.04 2.30
CA ALA A 173 -1.86 21.44 2.17
C ALA A 173 -1.51 22.05 3.53
N SER A 174 -2.29 21.75 4.56
CA SER A 174 -2.03 22.21 5.93
C SER A 174 -0.72 21.62 6.49
N TYR A 175 -0.49 20.33 6.27
CA TYR A 175 0.75 19.65 6.61
C TYR A 175 1.97 20.29 5.92
N LEU A 176 1.93 20.47 4.60
CA LEU A 176 3.04 21.07 3.84
C LEU A 176 3.32 22.51 4.29
N ASN A 177 2.28 23.31 4.55
CA ASN A 177 2.47 24.66 5.10
C ASN A 177 3.19 24.65 6.45
N ALA A 178 2.81 23.74 7.36
CA ALA A 178 3.48 23.58 8.65
C ALA A 178 4.94 23.13 8.47
N ALA A 179 5.19 22.14 7.60
CA ALA A 179 6.53 21.64 7.30
C ALA A 179 7.42 22.74 6.69
N TYR A 180 6.88 23.57 5.80
CA TYR A 180 7.58 24.71 5.22
C TYR A 180 7.93 25.77 6.27
N ALA A 181 7.01 26.06 7.19
CA ALA A 181 7.25 27.00 8.29
C ALA A 181 8.34 26.50 9.24
N LEU A 182 8.31 25.21 9.60
CA LEU A 182 9.33 24.57 10.42
C LEU A 182 10.70 24.56 9.71
N SER A 183 10.72 24.22 8.41
CA SER A 183 11.93 24.25 7.58
C SER A 183 12.55 25.64 7.52
N ALA A 184 11.74 26.67 7.28
CA ALA A 184 12.20 28.05 7.26
C ALA A 184 12.73 28.51 8.64
N ARG A 185 12.14 28.01 9.74
CA ARG A 185 12.63 28.25 11.09
C ARG A 185 13.97 27.54 11.34
N ALA A 186 14.11 26.29 10.93
CA ALA A 186 15.35 25.52 11.01
C ALA A 186 16.48 26.16 10.21
N ALA A 187 16.21 26.66 9.00
CA ALA A 187 17.20 27.38 8.19
C ALA A 187 17.70 28.67 8.86
N ARG A 188 16.84 29.40 9.58
CA ARG A 188 17.23 30.58 10.37
C ARG A 188 17.93 30.24 11.69
N ARG A 189 17.78 29.01 12.18
CA ARG A 189 18.32 28.49 13.44
C ARG A 189 19.00 27.14 13.18
N PRO A 190 20.08 27.11 12.38
CA PRO A 190 20.75 25.85 12.02
C PRO A 190 21.30 25.15 13.25
N ASP A 191 21.59 25.90 14.31
CA ASP A 191 21.90 25.34 15.61
C ASP A 191 20.77 24.42 16.08
N LEU A 192 19.50 24.86 16.07
CA LEU A 192 18.35 24.09 16.57
C LEU A 192 17.68 23.16 15.55
N ALA A 193 18.10 23.17 14.29
CA ALA A 193 17.41 22.46 13.19
C ALA A 193 17.11 20.99 13.52
N ARG A 194 18.08 20.26 14.08
CA ARG A 194 17.89 18.85 14.48
C ARG A 194 16.87 18.67 15.60
N ASP A 195 16.90 19.53 16.62
CA ASP A 195 15.99 19.44 17.77
C ASP A 195 14.55 19.82 17.37
N LEU A 196 14.39 20.78 16.45
CA LEU A 196 13.09 21.16 15.88
C LEU A 196 12.42 19.98 15.16
N TRP A 197 13.16 19.27 14.30
CA TRP A 197 12.65 18.11 13.59
C TRP A 197 12.48 16.90 14.50
N ALA A 198 13.37 16.71 15.49
CA ALA A 198 13.20 15.67 16.49
C ALA A 198 11.88 15.86 17.28
N GLU A 199 11.59 17.09 17.70
CA GLU A 199 10.31 17.44 18.34
C GLU A 199 9.12 17.15 17.41
N ALA A 200 9.20 17.50 16.13
CA ALA A 200 8.11 17.27 15.18
C ALA A 200 7.81 15.78 14.94
N MET A 201 8.82 14.92 15.08
CA MET A 201 8.74 13.47 14.87
C MET A 201 8.50 12.67 16.16
N ASP A 202 8.46 13.34 17.32
CA ASP A 202 8.57 12.70 18.63
C ASP A 202 9.81 11.78 18.76
N ALA A 203 10.87 12.12 18.03
CA ALA A 203 12.09 11.32 17.98
C ALA A 203 13.01 11.66 19.16
N PRO A 204 13.71 10.68 19.76
CA PRO A 204 14.63 10.94 20.84
C PRO A 204 15.79 11.84 20.40
N SER A 205 16.07 12.89 21.17
CA SER A 205 17.28 13.71 21.03
C SER A 205 18.30 13.31 22.10
N GLU A 206 19.55 13.06 21.71
CA GLU A 206 20.63 12.72 22.64
C GLU A 206 21.00 13.88 23.57
N ARG A 207 20.80 15.12 23.10
CA ARG A 207 21.10 16.36 23.81
C ARG A 207 20.03 17.39 23.52
N PRO A 208 18.80 17.20 24.05
CA PRO A 208 17.69 18.09 23.77
C PRO A 208 18.03 19.48 24.28
N ARG A 209 18.04 20.45 23.37
CA ARG A 209 18.10 21.87 23.73
C ARG A 209 16.71 22.37 24.05
N ASP A 210 16.64 23.39 24.88
CA ASP A 210 15.36 24.01 25.21
C ASP A 210 14.82 24.76 23.98
N LEU A 211 13.70 24.28 23.46
CA LEU A 211 12.96 24.93 22.39
C LEU A 211 12.06 26.01 22.99
N SER A 212 11.87 27.11 22.27
CA SER A 212 10.86 28.09 22.69
C SER A 212 9.44 27.53 22.48
N ASP A 213 8.43 28.14 23.11
CA ASP A 213 7.04 27.71 22.88
C ASP A 213 6.59 27.89 21.43
N ALA A 214 7.12 28.91 20.74
CA ALA A 214 6.90 29.11 19.31
C ALA A 214 7.52 28.00 18.46
N ASP A 215 8.70 27.50 18.85
CA ASP A 215 9.37 26.38 18.18
C ASP A 215 8.58 25.07 18.38
N ARG A 216 8.13 24.82 19.62
CA ARG A 216 7.26 23.67 19.94
C ARG A 216 5.94 23.71 19.18
N ALA A 217 5.33 24.90 19.04
CA ALA A 217 4.09 25.05 18.28
C ALA A 217 4.25 24.71 16.78
N LEU A 218 5.38 25.09 16.16
CA LEU A 218 5.67 24.72 14.76
C LEU A 218 5.86 23.21 14.60
N ALA A 219 6.61 22.59 15.51
CA ALA A 219 6.82 21.15 15.51
C ALA A 219 5.52 20.36 15.74
N ALA A 220 4.69 20.81 16.68
CA ALA A 220 3.36 20.24 16.93
C ALA A 220 2.46 20.33 15.69
N ALA A 221 2.44 21.47 15.01
CA ALA A 221 1.63 21.64 13.79
C ALA A 221 2.02 20.66 12.67
N VAL A 222 3.32 20.34 12.54
CA VAL A 222 3.80 19.30 11.61
C VAL A 222 3.31 17.92 12.03
N ARG A 223 3.48 17.56 13.30
CA ARG A 223 3.05 16.27 13.86
C ARG A 223 1.56 16.02 13.64
N GLU A 224 0.73 16.99 14.03
CA GLU A 224 -0.72 16.91 13.82
C GLU A 224 -1.08 16.88 12.33
N GLY A 225 -0.29 17.56 11.48
CA GLY A 225 -0.44 17.50 10.03
C GLY A 225 -0.25 16.06 9.52
N VAL A 226 0.85 15.41 9.92
CA VAL A 226 1.13 14.01 9.60
C VAL A 226 0.00 13.10 10.10
N ASP A 227 -0.43 13.25 11.36
CA ASP A 227 -1.49 12.43 11.96
C ASP A 227 -2.83 12.54 11.20
N ARG A 228 -3.22 13.77 10.83
CA ARG A 228 -4.45 13.99 10.04
C ARG A 228 -4.34 13.38 8.66
N THR A 229 -3.24 13.65 7.94
CA THR A 229 -3.03 13.15 6.58
C THR A 229 -2.91 11.63 6.56
N PHE A 230 -2.31 11.02 7.59
CA PHE A 230 -2.24 9.57 7.77
C PHE A 230 -3.63 8.92 7.97
N GLY A 231 -4.62 9.68 8.43
CA GLY A 231 -5.97 9.20 8.69
C GLY A 231 -6.67 8.52 7.51
N ILE A 232 -6.20 8.70 6.26
CA ILE A 232 -6.77 8.01 5.09
C ILE A 232 -6.53 6.50 5.08
N LEU A 233 -5.49 6.03 5.79
CA LEU A 233 -5.15 4.61 5.92
C LEU A 233 -5.88 3.94 7.09
N ARG A 234 -6.61 4.72 7.90
CA ARG A 234 -7.39 4.21 9.03
C ARG A 234 -8.89 4.30 8.76
N PRO A 235 -9.68 3.30 9.18
CA PRO A 235 -11.12 3.40 9.10
C PRO A 235 -11.60 4.53 10.03
N ARG A 236 -12.50 5.38 9.52
CA ARG A 236 -13.16 6.38 10.37
C ARG A 236 -14.24 5.72 11.24
N PRO A 237 -14.62 6.33 12.37
CA PRO A 237 -15.75 5.87 13.17
C PRO A 237 -16.99 5.64 12.31
N GLY A 238 -17.55 4.43 12.39
CA GLY A 238 -18.74 4.02 11.62
C GLY A 238 -18.50 3.71 10.14
N ALA A 239 -17.28 3.85 9.62
CA ALA A 239 -16.96 3.49 8.24
C ALA A 239 -16.72 1.99 8.09
N THR A 240 -17.09 1.46 6.92
CA THR A 240 -16.78 0.07 6.52
C THR A 240 -15.46 -0.04 5.77
N GLU A 241 -14.85 1.07 5.36
CA GLU A 241 -13.60 1.09 4.58
C GLU A 241 -12.79 2.34 4.93
N THR A 242 -11.49 2.28 4.64
CA THR A 242 -10.59 3.42 4.68
C THR A 242 -10.84 4.35 3.49
N VAL A 243 -10.35 5.59 3.56
CA VAL A 243 -10.43 6.51 2.40
C VAL A 243 -9.59 5.99 1.24
N ASP A 244 -8.43 5.40 1.53
CA ASP A 244 -7.55 4.83 0.52
C ASP A 244 -8.23 3.65 -0.22
N GLU A 245 -8.92 2.76 0.51
CA GLU A 245 -9.74 1.69 -0.09
C GLU A 245 -10.86 2.23 -0.98
N LEU A 246 -11.58 3.27 -0.52
CA LEU A 246 -12.64 3.90 -1.31
C LEU A 246 -12.11 4.47 -2.63
N VAL A 247 -11.01 5.24 -2.56
CA VAL A 247 -10.38 5.82 -3.76
C VAL A 247 -9.90 4.71 -4.69
N ARG A 248 -9.23 3.69 -4.16
CA ARG A 248 -8.79 2.52 -4.95
C ARG A 248 -9.96 1.85 -5.67
N ASN A 249 -11.08 1.61 -4.98
CA ASN A 249 -12.27 1.01 -5.58
C ASN A 249 -12.86 1.85 -6.73
N VAL A 250 -12.63 3.16 -6.76
CA VAL A 250 -13.10 4.07 -7.80
C VAL A 250 -12.15 4.17 -8.99
N PHE A 251 -10.84 4.24 -8.74
CA PHE A 251 -9.83 4.58 -9.75
C PHE A 251 -8.98 3.40 -10.20
N ASP A 252 -8.79 2.38 -9.37
CA ASP A 252 -8.01 1.19 -9.72
C ASP A 252 -8.83 0.22 -10.57
N PRO A 253 -8.45 -0.06 -11.82
CA PRO A 253 -9.16 -1.03 -12.64
C PRO A 253 -9.02 -2.45 -12.10
N LEU A 254 -8.01 -2.73 -11.27
CA LEU A 254 -7.76 -4.07 -10.75
C LEU A 254 -8.51 -4.30 -9.43
N PRO A 255 -9.20 -5.44 -9.27
CA PRO A 255 -9.95 -5.75 -8.05
C PRO A 255 -9.04 -6.11 -6.87
N ALA A 256 -7.79 -6.49 -7.12
CA ALA A 256 -6.76 -6.83 -6.14
C ALA A 256 -5.39 -6.35 -6.62
N ARG A 257 -4.40 -6.31 -5.71
CA ARG A 257 -3.02 -6.05 -6.09
C ARG A 257 -2.52 -7.19 -6.99
N LEU A 258 -2.21 -6.88 -8.24
CA LEU A 258 -1.68 -7.87 -9.19
C LEU A 258 -0.15 -7.92 -9.10
N VAL A 259 0.37 -9.11 -8.81
CA VAL A 259 1.79 -9.46 -8.89
C VAL A 259 1.97 -10.45 -10.03
N VAL A 260 2.92 -10.20 -10.92
CA VAL A 260 3.30 -11.09 -12.00
C VAL A 260 4.69 -11.64 -11.70
N ARG A 261 4.81 -12.96 -11.70
CA ARG A 261 6.08 -13.65 -11.58
C ARG A 261 6.45 -14.29 -12.92
N LEU A 262 7.57 -13.86 -13.48
CA LEU A 262 8.08 -14.33 -14.76
C LEU A 262 9.02 -15.53 -14.56
N PRO A 263 9.19 -16.40 -15.58
CA PRO A 263 10.11 -17.54 -15.49
C PRO A 263 11.59 -17.12 -15.53
N ALA A 264 11.87 -15.87 -15.93
CA ALA A 264 13.17 -15.23 -15.93
C ALA A 264 12.99 -13.72 -15.72
N ASP A 265 14.07 -12.99 -15.47
CA ASP A 265 14.02 -11.54 -15.36
C ASP A 265 13.49 -10.89 -16.64
N ALA A 266 12.73 -9.79 -16.47
CA ALA A 266 12.20 -9.02 -17.57
C ALA A 266 13.34 -8.40 -18.40
N THR A 267 13.18 -8.48 -19.71
CA THR A 267 14.01 -7.78 -20.70
C THR A 267 13.54 -6.35 -20.95
N ALA A 268 12.27 -6.06 -20.67
CA ALA A 268 11.70 -4.71 -20.64
C ALA A 268 10.58 -4.65 -19.60
N ASN A 269 10.54 -3.55 -18.84
CA ASN A 269 9.51 -3.25 -17.86
C ASN A 269 9.04 -1.81 -18.07
N GLU A 270 7.81 -1.64 -18.56
CA GLU A 270 7.14 -0.36 -18.70
C GLU A 270 5.98 -0.28 -17.72
N GLY A 271 6.20 0.46 -16.62
CA GLY A 271 5.15 0.82 -15.66
C GLY A 271 4.92 -0.15 -14.51
N PHE A 272 5.57 -1.32 -14.44
CA PHE A 272 5.47 -2.19 -13.25
C PHE A 272 6.50 -1.80 -12.18
N GLU A 273 6.11 -1.96 -10.92
CA GLU A 273 7.01 -1.88 -9.77
C GLU A 273 7.84 -3.17 -9.66
N GLU A 274 9.16 -3.06 -9.58
CA GLU A 274 10.04 -4.20 -9.35
C GLU A 274 10.05 -4.60 -7.87
N LEU A 275 9.69 -5.85 -7.57
CA LEU A 275 9.71 -6.40 -6.21
C LEU A 275 10.97 -7.21 -5.91
N GLY A 276 11.88 -7.32 -6.90
CA GLY A 276 13.12 -8.10 -6.83
C GLY A 276 13.00 -9.48 -7.48
N GLY A 277 14.09 -9.90 -8.13
CA GLY A 277 14.10 -11.10 -8.99
C GLY A 277 13.11 -10.95 -10.15
N SER A 278 12.43 -12.05 -10.51
CA SER A 278 11.45 -12.06 -11.60
C SER A 278 10.02 -11.68 -11.18
N ARG A 279 9.86 -10.88 -10.11
CA ARG A 279 8.55 -10.46 -9.56
C ARG A 279 8.29 -8.98 -9.79
N TYR A 280 7.13 -8.69 -10.37
CA TYR A 280 6.71 -7.36 -10.80
C TYR A 280 5.28 -7.09 -10.30
N ALA A 281 4.99 -5.90 -9.79
CA ALA A 281 3.65 -5.53 -9.36
C ALA A 281 3.07 -4.41 -10.22
N VAL A 282 1.76 -4.47 -10.46
CA VAL A 282 1.05 -3.33 -11.03
C VAL A 282 0.94 -2.24 -9.95
N PRO A 283 1.35 -0.99 -10.24
CA PRO A 283 1.17 0.12 -9.30
C PRO A 283 -0.32 0.28 -8.95
N GLN A 284 -0.62 0.32 -7.65
CA GLN A 284 -1.98 0.51 -7.18
C GLN A 284 -2.41 1.96 -7.36
N ARG A 285 -3.67 2.17 -7.79
CA ARG A 285 -4.24 3.52 -7.93
C ARG A 285 -4.97 3.91 -6.67
N SER A 286 -4.20 4.09 -5.61
CA SER A 286 -4.71 4.54 -4.32
C SER A 286 -4.24 5.95 -4.00
N LEU A 287 -4.88 6.58 -3.02
CA LEU A 287 -4.58 7.94 -2.62
C LEU A 287 -3.16 8.06 -2.04
N TYR A 288 -2.77 7.13 -1.18
CA TYR A 288 -1.42 7.07 -0.62
C TYR A 288 -0.37 6.72 -1.68
N ALA A 289 -0.63 5.73 -2.54
CA ALA A 289 0.31 5.34 -3.60
C ALA A 289 0.62 6.51 -4.54
N THR A 290 -0.44 7.26 -4.90
CA THR A 290 -0.33 8.47 -5.73
C THR A 290 0.48 9.56 -5.04
N TRP A 291 0.21 9.81 -3.75
CA TRP A 291 1.00 10.78 -2.98
C TRP A 291 2.47 10.42 -2.87
N ARG A 292 2.79 9.14 -2.64
CA ARG A 292 4.17 8.66 -2.60
C ARG A 292 4.94 9.00 -3.89
N GLU A 293 4.28 8.99 -5.05
CA GLU A 293 4.88 9.39 -6.33
C GLU A 293 5.22 10.90 -6.39
N VAL A 294 4.38 11.75 -5.79
CA VAL A 294 4.50 13.22 -5.90
C VAL A 294 5.01 13.94 -4.67
N ALA A 295 5.15 13.27 -3.53
CA ALA A 295 5.56 13.90 -2.28
C ALA A 295 6.87 14.71 -2.46
N GLY A 296 7.81 14.12 -3.21
CA GLY A 296 9.10 14.74 -3.55
C GLY A 296 9.03 16.00 -4.42
N LEU A 297 7.89 16.31 -5.05
CA LEU A 297 7.71 17.55 -5.82
C LEU A 297 7.73 18.79 -4.92
N TRP A 298 7.23 18.68 -3.69
CA TRP A 298 7.09 19.81 -2.78
C TRP A 298 8.00 19.69 -1.56
N LEU A 299 8.21 18.48 -1.02
CA LEU A 299 9.02 18.25 0.16
C LEU A 299 9.86 16.98 -0.03
N ALA A 300 11.19 17.07 0.10
CA ALA A 300 12.05 15.89 0.06
C ALA A 300 13.26 16.02 1.01
N PRO A 301 13.39 15.15 2.02
CA PRO A 301 12.51 14.02 2.31
C PRO A 301 11.11 14.44 2.79
N ASP A 302 10.11 13.59 2.56
CA ASP A 302 8.74 13.80 3.01
C ASP A 302 8.48 12.99 4.28
N LEU A 303 8.08 13.68 5.36
CA LEU A 303 7.93 13.03 6.67
C LEU A 303 6.75 12.05 6.69
N LEU A 304 5.67 12.34 5.98
CA LEU A 304 4.52 11.43 5.93
C LEU A 304 4.89 10.12 5.22
N VAL A 305 5.60 10.20 4.09
CA VAL A 305 6.07 9.00 3.38
C VAL A 305 7.01 8.18 4.26
N GLU A 306 8.03 8.81 4.86
CA GLU A 306 8.96 8.11 5.77
C GLU A 306 8.23 7.45 6.95
N HIS A 307 7.27 8.15 7.55
CA HIS A 307 6.45 7.65 8.65
C HIS A 307 5.67 6.38 8.25
N VAL A 308 5.05 6.37 7.07
CA VAL A 308 4.28 5.22 6.58
C VAL A 308 5.18 4.05 6.21
N GLU A 309 6.26 4.28 5.47
CA GLU A 309 7.15 3.19 5.02
C GLU A 309 7.87 2.52 6.21
N LEU A 310 8.35 3.31 7.19
CA LEU A 310 8.93 2.77 8.41
C LEU A 310 7.89 2.07 9.28
N GLY A 311 6.67 2.60 9.36
CA GLY A 311 5.56 1.98 10.07
C GLY A 311 5.20 0.60 9.52
N ARG A 312 5.08 0.47 8.19
CA ARG A 312 4.87 -0.82 7.51
C ARG A 312 5.99 -1.82 7.75
N ALA A 313 7.22 -1.35 7.83
CA ALA A 313 8.37 -2.19 8.12
C ALA A 313 8.50 -2.56 9.62
N GLY A 314 7.62 -2.05 10.49
CA GLY A 314 7.73 -2.22 11.95
C GLY A 314 8.96 -1.52 12.56
N ARG A 315 9.50 -0.51 11.85
CA ARG A 315 10.76 0.20 12.15
C ARG A 315 10.50 1.68 12.47
N HIS A 316 9.36 1.93 13.11
CA HIS A 316 8.85 3.28 13.34
C HIS A 316 9.75 4.11 14.28
N ASP A 317 10.52 3.44 15.12
CA ASP A 317 11.54 4.01 16.01
C ASP A 317 12.84 4.41 15.29
N GLU A 318 12.98 4.05 14.01
CA GLU A 318 14.15 4.39 13.19
C GLU A 318 14.01 5.73 12.45
N ILE A 319 12.89 6.44 12.61
CA ILE A 319 12.69 7.73 11.97
C ILE A 319 13.73 8.74 12.47
N SER A 320 14.49 9.31 11.55
CA SER A 320 15.64 10.15 11.87
C SER A 320 15.39 11.61 11.52
N PRO A 321 15.65 12.56 12.44
CA PRO A 321 15.56 13.99 12.13
C PRO A 321 16.74 14.48 11.27
N ALA A 322 17.80 13.67 11.11
CA ALA A 322 19.03 14.11 10.46
C ALA A 322 18.85 14.51 8.98
N PRO A 323 18.16 13.74 8.12
CA PRO A 323 17.94 14.11 6.72
C PRO A 323 17.17 15.43 6.55
N PHE A 324 16.23 15.71 7.45
CA PHE A 324 15.41 16.92 7.45
C PHE A 324 16.15 18.15 7.98
N ALA A 325 17.10 17.94 8.90
CA ALA A 325 17.92 19.01 9.48
C ALA A 325 19.18 19.34 8.66
N ALA A 326 19.63 18.43 7.79
CA ALA A 326 20.87 18.58 7.03
C ALA A 326 20.77 19.60 5.86
N GLY A 327 19.55 19.97 5.45
CA GLY A 327 19.32 20.90 4.35
C GLY A 327 17.94 21.54 4.39
N ASP A 328 17.58 22.24 3.32
CA ASP A 328 16.22 22.71 3.11
C ASP A 328 15.41 21.62 2.41
N PRO A 329 14.44 20.97 3.09
CA PRO A 329 13.66 19.90 2.48
C PRO A 329 12.66 20.45 1.45
N ARG A 330 12.43 21.76 1.39
CA ARG A 330 11.49 22.38 0.43
C ARG A 330 12.03 22.26 -0.99
N ARG A 331 11.17 21.83 -1.91
CA ARG A 331 11.49 21.71 -3.34
C ARG A 331 10.81 22.77 -4.21
N ALA A 332 9.86 23.50 -3.63
CA ALA A 332 9.21 24.65 -4.25
C ALA A 332 9.39 25.91 -3.38
N GLU A 333 9.22 27.09 -3.99
CA GLU A 333 9.32 28.38 -3.28
C GLU A 333 8.21 28.55 -2.23
N ARG A 334 7.03 28.01 -2.52
CA ARG A 334 5.85 28.01 -1.63
C ARG A 334 5.27 26.61 -1.53
N ALA A 335 4.57 26.34 -0.43
CA ALA A 335 3.74 25.15 -0.33
C ALA A 335 2.60 25.23 -1.37
N PRO A 336 2.20 24.10 -1.97
CA PRO A 336 1.06 24.04 -2.87
C PRO A 336 -0.25 24.29 -2.12
N GLY A 337 -1.26 24.79 -2.83
CA GLY A 337 -2.62 24.90 -2.31
C GLY A 337 -3.37 23.58 -2.39
N ALA A 338 -4.51 23.46 -1.69
CA ALA A 338 -5.34 22.26 -1.72
C ALA A 338 -5.80 21.92 -3.15
N ASP A 339 -6.24 22.90 -3.94
CA ASP A 339 -6.67 22.68 -5.32
C ASP A 339 -5.54 22.16 -6.22
N GLU A 340 -4.32 22.65 -6.03
CA GLU A 340 -3.12 22.23 -6.77
C GLU A 340 -2.77 20.76 -6.45
N ILE A 341 -2.84 20.39 -5.16
CA ILE A 341 -2.67 19.00 -4.71
C ILE A 341 -3.77 18.12 -5.29
N ALA A 342 -5.04 18.49 -5.13
CA ALA A 342 -6.17 17.69 -5.57
C ALA A 342 -6.15 17.46 -7.09
N ALA A 343 -5.85 18.50 -7.88
CA ALA A 343 -5.69 18.38 -9.32
C ALA A 343 -4.54 17.44 -9.70
N THR A 344 -3.41 17.52 -8.99
CA THR A 344 -2.26 16.63 -9.20
C THR A 344 -2.61 15.18 -8.91
N LEU A 345 -3.26 14.92 -7.77
CA LEU A 345 -3.69 13.57 -7.37
C LEU A 345 -4.67 12.97 -8.37
N ARG A 346 -5.68 13.74 -8.81
CA ARG A 346 -6.65 13.28 -9.81
C ARG A 346 -5.99 12.93 -11.14
N ALA A 347 -5.10 13.79 -11.63
CA ALA A 347 -4.40 13.55 -12.89
C ALA A 347 -3.64 12.21 -12.87
N LEU A 348 -3.06 11.83 -11.72
CA LEU A 348 -2.38 10.56 -11.54
C LEU A 348 -3.33 9.37 -11.33
N LEU A 349 -4.40 9.53 -10.56
CA LEU A 349 -5.41 8.48 -10.38
C LEU A 349 -6.12 8.13 -11.69
N GLU A 350 -6.28 9.11 -12.58
CA GLU A 350 -6.97 8.98 -13.87
C GLU A 350 -6.09 8.49 -15.01
N ARG A 351 -4.77 8.42 -14.83
CA ARG A 351 -3.80 7.90 -15.82
C ARG A 351 -4.25 6.56 -16.39
N ARG A 352 -3.98 6.22 -17.66
CA ARG A 352 -4.41 4.95 -18.30
C ARG A 352 -3.38 4.40 -19.28
N GLU A 353 -2.11 4.66 -19.00
CA GLU A 353 -1.02 4.15 -19.81
C GLU A 353 -1.04 2.61 -19.78
N PRO A 354 -0.77 1.95 -20.91
CA PRO A 354 -0.55 0.51 -20.93
C PRO A 354 0.68 0.18 -20.10
N LEU A 355 0.61 -0.94 -19.39
CA LEU A 355 1.76 -1.53 -18.69
C LEU A 355 2.28 -2.69 -19.54
N ARG A 356 3.61 -2.78 -19.70
CA ARG A 356 4.24 -3.85 -20.49
C ARG A 356 5.34 -4.57 -19.71
N LEU A 357 5.35 -5.90 -19.78
CA LEU A 357 6.46 -6.74 -19.33
C LEU A 357 6.87 -7.65 -20.48
N ALA A 358 8.13 -7.58 -20.89
CA ALA A 358 8.68 -8.50 -21.89
C ALA A 358 9.77 -9.38 -21.28
N TRP A 359 9.76 -10.68 -21.59
CA TRP A 359 10.79 -11.63 -21.13
C TRP A 359 11.20 -12.59 -22.24
N ARG A 360 12.29 -13.32 -21.99
CA ARG A 360 12.72 -14.40 -22.89
C ARG A 360 11.84 -15.63 -22.69
N ALA A 361 11.13 -16.01 -23.74
CA ALA A 361 10.36 -17.25 -23.75
C ALA A 361 11.29 -18.44 -24.05
N PRO A 362 11.18 -19.55 -23.30
CA PRO A 362 11.92 -20.77 -23.63
C PRO A 362 11.51 -21.32 -24.99
N GLU A 363 12.46 -21.92 -25.73
CA GLU A 363 12.16 -22.54 -27.03
C GLU A 363 11.10 -23.65 -26.86
N PRO A 364 10.02 -23.63 -27.66
CA PRO A 364 9.01 -24.68 -27.61
C PRO A 364 9.66 -26.04 -27.97
N GLY A 365 9.65 -27.00 -27.03
CA GLY A 365 10.03 -28.39 -27.28
C GLY A 365 11.35 -28.90 -26.68
N LYS A 366 12.11 -28.09 -25.93
CA LYS A 366 13.36 -28.56 -25.26
C LYS A 366 13.20 -28.95 -23.77
N GLY A 367 12.02 -28.79 -23.17
CA GLY A 367 11.81 -28.97 -21.72
C GLY A 367 11.37 -30.37 -21.25
N GLY A 368 11.45 -31.41 -22.08
CA GLY A 368 10.73 -32.67 -21.85
C GLY A 368 11.42 -33.79 -21.06
N ASP A 369 12.76 -33.85 -20.98
CA ASP A 369 13.42 -35.14 -20.65
C ASP A 369 14.35 -35.17 -19.43
N ASP A 370 14.58 -34.05 -18.71
CA ASP A 370 15.60 -34.04 -17.64
C ASP A 370 15.10 -33.81 -16.21
N ALA A 371 13.78 -33.88 -15.97
CA ALA A 371 13.23 -33.90 -14.61
C ALA A 371 13.18 -35.34 -14.06
N SER A 372 14.36 -35.98 -13.96
CA SER A 372 14.54 -37.15 -13.09
C SER A 372 14.43 -36.69 -11.63
N VAL A 373 13.29 -36.97 -11.02
CA VAL A 373 13.02 -36.78 -9.60
C VAL A 373 13.92 -37.73 -8.78
N PRO A 374 14.69 -37.24 -7.79
CA PRO A 374 15.17 -38.08 -6.69
C PRO A 374 14.08 -38.36 -5.65
#